data_AF-A0A967BJA4-F1
#
_entry.id   AF-A0A967BJA4-F1
#
_cell.length_a   1.000
_cell.length_b   1.000
_cell.length_c   1.000
_cell.angle_alpha   90.00
_cell.angle_beta   90.00
_cell.angle_gamma   90.00
#
_symmetry.space_group_name_H-M   'P 1'
#
loop_
_entity.id
_entity.type
_entity.pdbx_description
1 polymer ?
#
loop_
_entity_poly.entity_id
_entity_poly.type
_entity_poly.pdbx_seq_one_letter_code
_entity_poly.pdbx_strand_id
1 'polypeptide(L)' 'MLAQSNASFTAKISIVLEEIDESVFWMEFITDERLINSDKIELLLSETNELKAIFYSVRKTMKKKQS' A
#
# COMPACT_ATOMS: atom_id res chain seq x y z
N MET A 1 -23.98 11.99 -0.79
CA MET A 1 -22.58 11.58 -0.95
C MET A 1 -21.77 12.49 -0.02
N LEU A 2 -21.13 11.97 1.03
CA LEU A 2 -20.30 12.80 1.91
C LEU A 2 -19.25 13.49 1.04
N ALA A 3 -19.27 14.82 0.96
CA ALA A 3 -18.29 15.58 0.19
C ALA A 3 -16.93 15.39 0.84
N GLN A 4 -16.15 14.44 0.33
CA GLN A 4 -14.84 14.13 0.88
C GLN A 4 -13.87 15.22 0.44
N SER A 5 -13.30 15.95 1.40
CA SER A 5 -12.28 16.95 1.09
C SER A 5 -11.03 16.28 0.52
N ASN A 6 -10.28 17.00 -0.33
CA ASN A 6 -8.99 16.51 -0.86
C ASN A 6 -8.03 16.12 0.27
N ALA A 7 -8.08 16.81 1.41
CA ALA A 7 -7.31 16.49 2.61
C ALA A 7 -7.73 15.14 3.23
N SER A 8 -9.03 14.91 3.42
CA SER A 8 -9.55 13.64 3.94
C SER A 8 -9.21 12.47 3.01
N PHE A 9 -9.30 12.66 1.70
CA PHE A 9 -8.88 11.64 0.73
C PHE A 9 -7.37 11.35 0.84
N THR A 10 -6.53 12.39 0.89
CA THR A 10 -5.07 12.24 1.02
C THR A 10 -4.66 11.53 2.32
N ALA A 11 -5.37 11.79 3.42
CA ALA A 11 -5.16 11.09 4.69
C ALA A 11 -5.43 9.59 4.56
N LYS A 12 -6.55 9.21 3.93
CA LYS A 12 -6.87 7.78 3.68
C LYS A 12 -5.84 7.10 2.79
N ILE A 13 -5.34 7.77 1.75
CA ILE A 13 -4.26 7.20 0.92
C ILE A 13 -2.96 7.02 1.72
N SER A 14 -2.70 7.87 2.72
CA SER A 14 -1.54 7.70 3.60
C SER A 14 -1.71 6.46 4.49
N ILE A 15 -2.91 6.23 5.04
CA ILE A 15 -3.25 5.00 5.78
C ILE A 15 -3.06 3.77 4.88
N VAL A 16 -3.60 3.78 3.65
CA VAL A 16 -3.43 2.65 2.71
C VAL A 16 -1.96 2.31 2.46
N LEU A 17 -1.07 3.32 2.39
CA LEU A 17 0.37 3.06 2.23
C LEU A 17 1.00 2.43 3.48
N GLU A 18 0.57 2.82 4.68
CA GLU A 18 1.01 2.21 5.95
C GLU A 18 0.57 0.74 6.01
N GLU A 19 -0.68 0.45 5.69
CA GLU A 19 -1.23 -0.93 5.66
C GLU A 19 -0.52 -1.83 4.62
N ILE A 20 -0.12 -1.25 3.49
CA ILE A 20 0.69 -1.94 2.48
C ILE A 20 2.07 -2.31 3.05
N ASP A 21 2.73 -1.38 3.73
CA ASP A 21 4.04 -1.62 4.34
C ASP A 21 3.96 -2.68 5.45
N GLU A 22 2.91 -2.66 6.28
CA GLU A 22 2.64 -3.70 7.27
C GLU A 22 2.36 -5.07 6.62
N SER A 23 1.63 -5.10 5.51
CA SER A 23 1.36 -6.34 4.77
C SER A 23 2.64 -6.95 4.19
N VAL A 24 3.54 -6.14 3.66
CA VAL A 24 4.88 -6.58 3.20
C VAL A 24 5.65 -7.20 4.36
N PHE A 25 5.71 -6.51 5.50
CA PHE A 25 6.38 -7.02 6.69
C PHE A 25 5.86 -8.41 7.10
N TRP A 26 4.55 -8.62 7.12
CA TRP A 26 3.98 -9.93 7.47
C TRP A 26 4.33 -11.01 6.45
N MET A 27 4.37 -10.69 5.16
CA MET A 27 4.77 -11.63 4.12
C MET A 27 6.25 -12.02 4.22
N GLU A 28 7.13 -11.06 4.47
CA GLU A 28 8.55 -11.30 4.75
C GLU A 28 8.72 -12.19 5.99
N PHE A 29 8.02 -11.87 7.08
CA PHE A 29 8.03 -12.67 8.31
C PHE A 29 7.57 -14.13 8.08
N ILE A 30 6.46 -14.33 7.37
CA ILE A 30 5.93 -15.66 7.04
C ILE A 30 6.94 -16.45 6.19
N THR A 31 7.66 -15.76 5.30
CA THR A 31 8.70 -16.37 4.45
C THR A 31 9.90 -16.81 5.28
N ASP A 32 10.38 -15.94 6.18
CA ASP A 32 11.51 -16.20 7.07
C ASP A 32 11.23 -17.39 8.00
N GLU A 33 10.02 -17.45 8.56
CA GLU A 33 9.55 -18.54 9.43
C GLU A 33 9.12 -19.79 8.65
N ARG A 34 9.19 -19.77 7.31
CA ARG A 34 8.82 -20.88 6.39
C ARG A 34 7.42 -21.44 6.65
N LEU A 35 6.47 -20.59 7.03
CA LEU A 35 5.12 -21.00 7.41
C LEU A 35 4.23 -21.35 6.21
N ILE A 36 4.54 -20.81 5.04
CA ILE A 36 3.83 -21.01 3.77
C ILE A 36 4.85 -21.19 2.63
N ASN A 37 4.45 -21.88 1.56
CA ASN A 37 5.26 -22.02 0.35
C ASN A 37 5.60 -20.63 -0.26
N SER A 38 6.89 -20.39 -0.49
CA SER A 38 7.46 -19.13 -0.97
C SER A 38 6.89 -18.64 -2.30
N ASP A 39 6.55 -19.54 -3.23
CA ASP A 39 6.11 -19.17 -4.58
C ASP A 39 4.82 -18.33 -4.54
N LYS A 40 3.94 -18.61 -3.58
CA LYS A 40 2.70 -17.84 -3.38
C LYS A 40 2.97 -16.48 -2.76
N ILE A 41 3.96 -16.41 -1.86
CA ILE A 41 4.32 -15.15 -1.19
C ILE A 41 5.03 -14.21 -2.16
N GLU A 42 5.91 -14.73 -3.02
CA GLU A 42 6.59 -13.93 -4.05
C GLU A 42 5.60 -13.25 -5.00
N LEU A 43 4.55 -13.97 -5.42
CA LEU A 43 3.49 -13.39 -6.25
C LEU A 43 2.76 -12.25 -5.53
N LEU A 44 2.40 -12.45 -4.25
CA LEU A 44 1.73 -11.43 -3.43
C LEU A 44 2.62 -10.22 -3.15
N LEU A 45 3.92 -10.44 -2.93
CA LEU A 45 4.90 -9.35 -2.76
C LEU A 45 5.03 -8.53 -4.06
N SER A 46 5.01 -9.18 -5.22
CA SER A 46 5.00 -8.49 -6.52
C SER A 46 3.76 -7.61 -6.65
N GLU A 47 2.56 -8.16 -6.44
CA GLU A 47 1.29 -7.41 -6.48
C GLU A 47 1.30 -6.25 -5.49
N THR A 48 1.80 -6.47 -4.27
CA THR A 48 1.86 -5.44 -3.24
C THR A 48 2.77 -4.28 -3.64
N ASN A 49 3.89 -4.54 -4.32
CA ASN A 49 4.75 -3.50 -4.86
C ASN A 49 4.07 -2.68 -5.97
N GLU A 50 3.27 -3.32 -6.82
CA GLU A 50 2.47 -2.63 -7.84
C GLU A 50 1.42 -1.71 -7.21
N LEU A 51 0.70 -2.22 -6.20
CA LEU A 51 -0.26 -1.43 -5.43
C LEU A 51 0.41 -0.25 -4.74
N LYS A 52 1.57 -0.46 -4.10
CA LYS A 52 2.36 0.60 -3.47
C LYS A 52 2.70 1.70 -4.47
N ALA A 53 3.15 1.34 -5.67
CA ALA A 53 3.47 2.30 -6.73
C ALA A 53 2.24 3.11 -7.17
N ILE A 54 1.09 2.45 -7.34
CA ILE A 54 -0.19 3.11 -7.68
C ILE A 54 -0.56 4.12 -6.60
N PHE A 55 -0.63 3.70 -5.34
CA PHE A 55 -1.07 4.57 -4.24
C PHE A 55 -0.10 5.71 -3.95
N TYR A 56 1.21 5.47 -4.13
CA TYR A 56 2.21 6.54 -4.06
C TYR A 56 1.99 7.59 -5.15
N SER A 57 1.73 7.16 -6.39
CA SER A 57 1.43 8.05 -7.51
C SER A 57 0.16 8.87 -7.27
N VAL A 58 -0.89 8.23 -6.74
CA VAL A 58 -2.14 8.90 -6.33
C VAL A 58 -1.84 9.98 -5.27
N ARG A 59 -1.12 9.64 -4.20
CA ARG A 59 -0.74 10.59 -3.14
C ARG A 59 0.05 11.77 -3.68
N LYS A 60 1.02 11.51 -4.56
CA LYS A 60 1.85 12.54 -5.20
C LYS A 60 1.01 13.49 -6.06
N THR A 61 0.08 12.96 -6.84
CA THR A 61 -0.84 13.75 -7.67
C THR A 61 -1.77 14.62 -6.82
N MET A 62 -2.29 14.08 -5.70
CA MET A 62 -3.17 14.81 -4.79
C MET A 62 -2.45 15.94 -4.04
N LYS A 63 -1.18 15.74 -3.66
CA LYS A 63 -0.34 16.80 -3.07
C LYS A 63 -0.10 17.94 -4.06
N LYS A 64 0.16 17.63 -5.34
CA LYS A 64 0.32 18.66 -6.38
C LYS A 64 -0.94 19.48 -6.61
N LYS A 65 -2.13 18.89 -6.49
CA LYS A 65 -3.42 19.59 -6.67
C LYS A 65 -3.80 20.52 -5.50
N GLN A 66 -3.18 20.34 -4.33
CA GLN A 66 -3.39 21.17 -3.14
C GLN A 66 -2.40 22.35 -3.04
N SER A 67 -1.35 22.36 -3.88
CA SER A 67 -0.38 23.43 -3.99
C SER A 67 -0.75 24.41 -5.09
#